data_AF-A0A9E0MNP9-F1
#
_entry.id   AF-A0A9E0MNP9-F1
#
_cell.length_a   1.000
_cell.length_b   1.000
_cell.length_c   1.000
_cell.angle_alpha   90.00
_cell.angle_beta   90.00
_cell.angle_gamma   90.00
#
_symmetry.space_group_name_H-M   'P 1'
#
loop_
_entity.id
_entity.type
_entity.pdbx_description
1 polymer ?
#
loop_
_entity_poly.entity_id
_entity_poly.type
_entity_poly.pdbx_seq_one_letter_code
_entity_poly.pdbx_strand_id
1 'polypeptide(L)'
;WLWHQATLKTLSIGKAAAYAVANWPRLTRFVDDARIPLDNNATERAIRGPVVGRKNHYGSKSRLGTQVATTLYTILETAKLHRLDRPNTSPPP
;
A
#
# COMPACT_ATOMS: atom_id res chain seq x y z
N TRP A 1 25.01 7.78 -10.40
CA TRP A 1 24.09 7.73 -11.54
C TRP A 1 22.70 8.30 -11.21
N LEU A 2 21.93 7.71 -10.28
CA LEU A 2 20.55 8.15 -9.95
C LEU A 2 20.46 9.64 -9.55
N TRP A 3 21.39 10.09 -8.70
CA TRP A 3 21.52 11.49 -8.29
C TRP A 3 21.74 12.47 -9.45
N HIS A 4 22.41 12.02 -10.51
CA HIS A 4 22.63 12.83 -11.70
C HIS A 4 21.32 12.98 -12.50
N GLN A 5 20.54 11.90 -12.60
CA GLN A 5 19.25 11.89 -13.29
C GLN A 5 18.17 12.74 -12.59
N ALA A 6 18.24 12.89 -11.27
CA ALA A 6 17.33 13.73 -10.49
C ALA A 6 17.32 15.21 -10.89
N THR A 7 18.35 15.68 -11.60
CA THR A 7 18.46 17.05 -12.10
C THR A 7 17.54 17.32 -13.32
N LEU A 8 17.13 16.28 -14.05
CA LEU A 8 16.29 16.37 -15.26
C LEU A 8 14.79 16.49 -14.92
N LYS A 9 14.43 17.51 -14.14
CA LYS A 9 13.08 17.68 -13.54
C LYS A 9 11.93 17.76 -14.56
N THR A 10 12.22 18.06 -15.82
CA THR A 10 11.23 18.15 -16.90
C THR A 10 10.82 16.77 -17.44
N LEU A 11 11.70 15.77 -17.35
CA LEU A 11 11.46 14.42 -17.84
C LEU A 11 10.82 13.53 -16.77
N SER A 12 10.00 12.56 -17.20
CA SER A 12 9.37 11.59 -16.30
C SER A 12 10.40 10.81 -15.47
N ILE A 13 11.51 10.40 -16.10
CA ILE A 13 12.60 9.69 -15.42
C ILE A 13 13.32 10.57 -14.39
N GLY A 14 13.50 11.86 -14.67
CA GLY A 14 14.12 12.77 -13.71
C GLY A 14 13.22 13.06 -12.51
N LYS A 15 11.89 13.15 -12.72
CA LYS A 15 10.92 13.21 -11.62
C LYS A 15 10.95 11.95 -10.75
N ALA A 16 10.98 10.76 -11.37
CA ALA A 16 11.09 9.50 -10.64
C ALA A 16 12.41 9.39 -9.86
N ALA A 17 13.53 9.77 -10.48
CA ALA A 17 14.84 9.80 -9.83
C ALA A 17 14.87 10.79 -8.65
N ALA A 18 14.31 11.99 -8.82
CA ALA A 18 14.20 12.97 -7.75
C ALA A 18 13.35 12.47 -6.58
N TYR A 19 12.23 11.78 -6.87
CA TYR A 19 11.41 11.16 -5.83
C TYR A 19 12.16 10.06 -5.07
N ALA A 20 12.84 9.16 -5.79
CA ALA A 20 13.62 8.08 -5.18
C ALA A 20 14.76 8.63 -4.31
N VAL A 21 15.45 9.65 -4.80
CA VAL A 21 16.50 10.37 -4.06
C VAL A 21 15.95 11.03 -2.79
N ALA A 22 14.85 11.76 -2.89
CA ALA A 22 14.24 12.44 -1.75
C ALA A 22 13.73 11.47 -0.67
N ASN A 23 13.38 10.24 -1.05
CA ASN A 23 12.90 9.20 -0.15
C ASN A 23 13.96 8.14 0.16
N TRP A 24 15.22 8.32 -0.26
CA TRP A 24 16.28 7.32 -0.09
C TRP A 24 16.39 6.79 1.35
N PRO A 25 16.39 7.64 2.41
CA PRO A 25 16.46 7.15 3.78
C PRO A 25 15.29 6.24 4.18
N ARG A 26 14.12 6.36 3.54
CA ARG A 26 12.95 5.50 3.77
C ARG A 26 13.08 4.20 3.00
N LEU A 27 13.55 4.27 1.76
CA LEU A 27 13.70 3.12 0.88
C LEU A 27 14.78 2.14 1.37
N THR A 28 15.79 2.62 2.09
CA THR A 28 16.88 1.77 2.63
C THR A 28 16.69 1.32 4.07
N ARG A 29 15.54 1.61 4.73
CA ARG A 29 15.33 1.28 6.16
C ARG A 29 15.48 -0.20 6.47
N PHE A 30 15.17 -1.08 5.52
CA PHE A 30 15.32 -2.53 5.68
C PHE A 30 16.78 -2.96 5.90
N VAL A 31 17.77 -2.14 5.50
CA VAL A 31 19.19 -2.42 5.71
C VAL A 31 19.55 -2.29 7.19
N ASP A 32 18.93 -1.33 7.89
CA ASP A 32 19.22 -1.04 9.29
C ASP A 32 18.28 -1.80 10.26
N ASP A 33 17.11 -2.25 9.79
CA ASP A 33 16.09 -2.92 10.61
C ASP A 33 15.53 -4.16 9.89
N ALA A 34 15.97 -5.34 10.35
CA ALA A 34 15.58 -6.64 9.79
C ALA A 34 14.08 -6.97 9.94
N ARG A 35 13.32 -6.20 10.74
CA ARG A 35 11.86 -6.37 10.86
C ARG A 35 11.11 -5.78 9.67
N ILE A 36 11.76 -4.92 8.90
CA ILE A 36 11.19 -4.29 7.72
C ILE A 36 11.52 -5.17 6.50
N PRO A 37 10.51 -5.73 5.81
CA PRO A 37 10.76 -6.50 4.60
C PRO A 37 11.41 -5.65 3.50
N LEU A 38 12.26 -6.29 2.68
CA LEU A 38 12.88 -5.66 1.52
C LEU A 38 11.85 -5.19 0.48
N ASP A 39 10.75 -5.93 0.36
CA ASP A 39 9.67 -5.66 -0.59
C ASP A 39 8.39 -5.13 0.10
N ASN A 40 7.51 -4.53 -0.70
CA ASN A 40 6.23 -4.01 -0.24
C ASN A 40 5.06 -4.98 -0.52
N ASN A 41 5.32 -6.25 -0.83
CA ASN A 41 4.31 -7.18 -1.33
C ASN A 41 3.15 -7.37 -0.33
N ALA A 42 3.44 -7.37 0.97
CA ALA A 42 2.41 -7.45 2.00
C ALA A 42 1.44 -6.27 1.93
N THR A 43 1.96 -5.05 1.79
CA THR A 43 1.18 -3.83 1.64
C THR A 43 0.38 -3.83 0.34
N GLU A 44 1.00 -4.20 -0.79
CA GLU A 44 0.31 -4.28 -2.09
C GLU A 44 -0.84 -5.29 -2.09
N ARG A 45 -0.63 -6.46 -1.45
CA ARG A 45 -1.70 -7.46 -1.27
C ARG A 45 -2.83 -6.92 -0.41
N ALA A 46 -2.54 -6.20 0.68
CA ALA A 46 -3.55 -5.63 1.57
C ALA A 46 -4.44 -4.61 0.85
N ILE A 47 -3.87 -3.76 -0.01
CA ILE A 47 -4.67 -2.76 -0.76
C ILE A 47 -5.45 -3.33 -1.94
N ARG A 48 -5.11 -4.55 -2.39
CA ARG A 48 -5.72 -5.16 -3.58
C ARG A 48 -7.21 -5.40 -3.41
N GLY A 49 -7.64 -5.83 -2.23
CA GLY A 49 -9.06 -6.08 -1.92
C GLY A 49 -9.94 -4.85 -2.18
N PRO A 50 -9.66 -3.71 -1.51
CA PRO A 50 -10.37 -2.45 -1.74
C PRO A 50 -10.32 -1.97 -3.20
N VAL A 51 -9.18 -2.13 -3.89
CA VAL A 51 -9.04 -1.72 -5.31
C VAL A 51 -9.95 -2.54 -6.22
N VAL A 52 -10.00 -3.86 -6.04
CA VAL A 52 -10.90 -4.75 -6.79
C VAL A 52 -12.36 -4.45 -6.46
N GLY A 53 -12.68 -4.26 -5.17
CA GLY A 53 -14.03 -3.87 -4.73
C GLY A 53 -14.49 -2.59 -5.44
N ARG A 54 -13.67 -1.53 -5.41
CA ARG A 54 -13.94 -0.26 -6.09
C ARG A 54 -14.23 -0.46 -7.58
N LYS A 55 -13.50 -1.34 -8.25
CA LYS A 55 -13.70 -1.64 -9.68
C LYS A 55 -15.06 -2.34 -9.90
N ASN A 56 -15.42 -3.29 -9.06
CA ASN A 56 -16.65 -4.09 -9.22
C ASN A 56 -17.93 -3.30 -8.96
N HIS A 57 -17.94 -2.42 -7.96
CA HIS A 57 -19.11 -1.62 -7.61
C HIS A 57 -19.06 -0.19 -8.17
N TYR A 58 -18.15 0.09 -9.12
CA TYR A 58 -17.96 1.40 -9.75
C TYR A 58 -17.71 2.57 -8.77
N GLY A 59 -17.07 2.27 -7.63
CA GLY A 59 -16.70 3.26 -6.62
C GLY A 59 -17.90 3.95 -5.96
N SER A 60 -17.61 5.04 -5.23
CA SER A 60 -18.64 5.96 -4.74
C SER A 60 -18.72 7.16 -5.67
N LYS A 61 -19.95 7.60 -5.98
CA LYS A 61 -20.23 8.79 -6.79
C LYS A 61 -20.26 10.09 -5.97
N SER A 62 -20.02 10.01 -4.66
CA SER A 62 -19.98 11.16 -3.76
C SER A 62 -18.82 11.06 -2.76
N ARG A 63 -18.33 12.22 -2.28
CA ARG A 63 -17.28 12.29 -1.25
C ARG A 63 -17.68 11.56 0.03
N LEU A 64 -18.93 11.74 0.47
CA LEU A 64 -19.46 11.08 1.66
C LEU A 64 -19.47 9.56 1.50
N GLY A 65 -19.95 9.05 0.36
CA GLY A 65 -19.92 7.61 0.10
C GLY A 65 -18.49 7.05 0.02
N THR A 66 -17.52 7.83 -0.46
CA THR A 66 -16.10 7.42 -0.43
C THR A 66 -15.58 7.34 1.00
N GLN A 67 -15.92 8.30 1.85
CA GLN A 67 -15.54 8.29 3.26
C GLN A 67 -16.12 7.08 3.99
N VAL A 68 -17.42 6.80 3.79
CA VAL A 68 -18.07 5.61 4.38
C VAL A 68 -17.41 4.33 3.89
N ALA A 69 -17.18 4.20 2.58
CA ALA A 69 -16.50 3.02 2.02
C ALA A 69 -15.09 2.84 2.61
N THR A 70 -14.30 3.91 2.71
CA THR A 70 -12.97 3.86 3.33
C THR A 70 -13.02 3.39 4.78
N THR A 71 -13.98 3.87 5.57
CA THR A 71 -14.15 3.43 6.96
C THR A 71 -14.51 1.95 7.03
N LEU A 72 -15.44 1.49 6.20
CA LEU A 72 -15.84 0.07 6.15
C LEU A 72 -14.69 -0.84 5.72
N TYR A 73 -13.95 -0.47 4.67
CA TYR A 73 -12.76 -1.23 4.25
C TYR A 73 -11.71 -1.29 5.35
N THR A 74 -11.45 -0.18 6.06
CA THR A 74 -10.50 -0.15 7.18
C THR A 74 -10.89 -1.13 8.29
N ILE A 75 -12.15 -1.11 8.70
CA ILE A 75 -12.66 -2.02 9.75
C ILE A 75 -12.57 -3.48 9.29
N LEU A 76 -12.99 -3.77 8.06
CA LEU A 76 -12.99 -5.12 7.52
C LEU A 76 -11.57 -5.70 7.39
N GLU A 77 -10.62 -4.93 6.85
CA GLU A 77 -9.23 -5.37 6.74
C GLU A 77 -8.58 -5.57 8.12
N THR A 78 -8.94 -4.74 9.11
CA THR A 78 -8.52 -4.94 10.50
C THR A 78 -9.09 -6.24 11.07
N ALA A 79 -10.38 -6.52 10.85
CA ALA A 79 -11.02 -7.75 11.31
C ALA A 79 -10.37 -9.01 10.68
N LYS A 80 -10.05 -8.98 9.38
CA LYS A 80 -9.31 -10.05 8.69
C LYS A 80 -7.90 -10.23 9.25
N LEU A 81 -7.19 -9.14 9.56
CA LEU A 81 -5.86 -9.20 10.18
C LEU A 81 -5.92 -9.93 11.54
N HIS A 82 -7.00 -9.73 12.29
CA HIS A 82 -7.28 -10.44 13.55
C HIS A 82 -7.97 -11.80 13.38
N ARG A 83 -8.13 -12.30 12.15
CA ARG A 83 -8.74 -13.59 11.82
C ARG A 83 -10.19 -13.74 12.30
N LEU A 84 -10.91 -12.62 12.44
CA LEU A 84 -12.32 -12.61 12.84
C LEU A 84 -13.26 -13.01 11.70
N ASP A 85 -12.73 -13.13 10.48
CA ASP A 85 -13.45 -13.57 9.28
C ASP A 85 -13.53 -15.09 9.14
N ARG A 86 -12.67 -15.85 9.83
CA ARG A 86 -12.69 -17.31 9.78
C ARG A 86 -13.84 -17.86 10.64
N PRO A 87 -14.71 -18.72 10.08
CA PRO A 87 -15.57 -19.54 10.92
C PRO A 87 -14.65 -20.43 11.76
N ASN A 88 -14.94 -20.54 13.07
CA ASN A 88 -14.23 -21.36 14.05
C ASN A 88 -13.82 -22.71 13.46
N THR A 89 -12.59 -22.78 12.97
CA THR A 89 -11.95 -23.98 12.44
C THR A 89 -10.59 -23.99 13.09
N SER A 90 -10.29 -25.11 13.76
CA SER A 90 -9.12 -25.39 14.58
C SER A 90 -7.80 -24.91 13.95
N PRO A 91 -6.77 -24.60 14.77
CA PRO A 91 -5.49 -24.09 14.27
C PRO A 91 -4.85 -25.09 13.27
N PRO A 92 -4.07 -24.60 12.29
CA PRO A 92 -3.29 -25.47 11.42
C PRO A 92 -2.22 -26.23 12.23
N PRO A 93 -1.79 -27.42 11.75
CA PRO A 93 -0.75 -28.23 12.40
C PRO A 93 0.60 -27.49 12.51
#